data_AF-A0A3N5U7T0-F1
#
_entry.id   AF-A0A3N5U7T0-F1
#
_cell.length_a   1.000
_cell.length_b   1.000
_cell.length_c   1.000
_cell.angle_alpha   90.00
_cell.angle_beta   90.00
_cell.angle_gamma   90.00
#
_symmetry.space_group_name_H-M   'P 1'
#
loop_
_entity.id
_entity.type
_entity.pdbx_description
1 polymer ?
#
loop_
_entity_poly.entity_id
_entity_poly.type
_entity_poly.pdbx_seq_one_letter_code
_entity_poly.pdbx_strand_id
1 'polypeptide(L)'
;MEEEAKQSCKSRRRRRLLGGTAILLVALTLGALAAAEFKTFYLEARYLARFARKLSFSVKPGPNPSLRFPQQGPYDKRLGYIQLPDFLKSLSAQGYQIEAQARASSGLNEVMDWGLYPTFREKSQAGLKIFSHDGRSLFDAQYPERVYSRFESIPPVIIDTLLFIENRELLDSRYPNRNPAVEWDRLAKAVIDKGINVLSPG
;
A
#
# COMPACT_ATOMS: atom_id res chain seq x y z
N MET A 1 -7.47 -47.33 44.32
CA MET A 1 -7.65 -45.85 44.27
C MET A 1 -6.33 -45.08 44.11
N GLU A 2 -5.26 -45.40 44.84
CA GLU A 2 -3.98 -44.66 44.74
C GLU A 2 -3.22 -44.88 43.42
N GLU A 3 -3.28 -46.08 42.83
CA GLU A 3 -2.65 -46.35 41.53
C GLU A 3 -3.34 -45.63 40.36
N GLU A 4 -4.67 -45.56 40.35
CA GLU A 4 -5.43 -44.86 39.30
C GLU A 4 -5.17 -43.34 39.31
N ALA A 5 -4.99 -42.75 40.49
CA ALA A 5 -4.62 -41.34 40.64
C ALA A 5 -3.20 -41.05 40.12
N LYS A 6 -2.23 -41.94 40.37
CA LYS A 6 -0.87 -41.85 39.82
C LYS A 6 -0.85 -42.04 38.30
N GLN A 7 -1.66 -42.95 37.76
CA GLN A 7 -1.78 -43.20 36.32
C GLN A 7 -2.43 -42.02 35.57
N SER A 8 -3.45 -41.39 36.16
CA SER A 8 -4.10 -40.18 35.66
C SER A 8 -3.17 -38.96 35.67
N CYS A 9 -2.33 -38.81 36.70
CA CYS A 9 -1.35 -37.72 36.78
C CYS A 9 -0.21 -37.87 35.75
N LYS A 10 0.25 -39.12 35.52
CA LYS A 10 1.28 -39.45 34.52
C LYS A 10 0.79 -39.21 33.08
N SER A 11 -0.48 -39.54 32.78
CA SER A 11 -1.08 -39.32 31.45
C SER A 11 -1.32 -37.84 31.15
N ARG A 12 -1.74 -37.03 32.15
CA ARG A 12 -1.86 -35.57 32.03
C ARG A 12 -0.50 -34.89 31.80
N ARG A 13 0.56 -35.31 32.51
CA ARG A 13 1.92 -34.79 32.31
C ARG A 13 2.47 -35.13 30.92
N ARG A 14 2.22 -36.35 30.42
CA ARG A 14 2.62 -36.80 29.08
C ARG A 14 1.85 -36.05 27.97
N ARG A 15 0.55 -35.79 28.14
CA ARG A 15 -0.24 -34.96 27.22
C ARG A 15 0.23 -33.50 27.19
N ARG A 16 0.59 -32.92 28.34
CA ARG A 16 1.18 -31.56 28.41
C ARG A 16 2.56 -31.48 27.76
N LEU A 17 3.41 -32.50 27.96
CA LEU A 17 4.71 -32.60 27.30
C LEU A 17 4.54 -32.77 25.78
N LEU A 18 3.68 -33.68 25.33
CA LEU A 18 3.37 -33.87 23.90
C LEU A 18 2.80 -32.61 23.26
N GLY A 19 1.89 -31.91 23.96
CA GLY A 19 1.36 -30.61 23.52
C GLY A 19 2.44 -29.53 23.44
N GLY A 20 3.33 -29.46 24.43
CA GLY A 20 4.47 -28.54 24.44
C GLY A 20 5.46 -28.82 23.30
N THR A 21 5.80 -30.08 23.06
CA THR A 21 6.66 -30.49 21.95
C THR A 21 6.00 -30.19 20.59
N ALA A 22 4.70 -30.43 20.46
CA ALA A 22 3.96 -30.09 19.24
C ALA A 22 3.96 -28.58 18.98
N ILE A 23 3.73 -27.76 20.00
CA ILE A 23 3.80 -26.29 19.90
C ILE A 23 5.20 -25.84 19.50
N LEU A 24 6.25 -26.40 20.12
CA LEU A 24 7.63 -26.08 19.80
C LEU A 24 7.99 -26.45 18.36
N LEU A 25 7.56 -27.63 17.90
CA LEU A 25 7.77 -28.06 16.51
C LEU A 25 7.04 -27.15 15.53
N VAL A 26 5.79 -26.76 15.81
CA VAL A 26 5.04 -25.80 15.00
C VAL A 26 5.74 -24.43 14.98
N ALA A 27 6.26 -23.96 16.12
CA ALA A 27 6.99 -22.71 16.18
C ALA A 27 8.29 -22.76 15.35
N LEU A 28 9.04 -23.86 15.43
CA LEU A 28 10.25 -24.07 14.64
C LEU A 28 9.97 -24.16 13.14
N THR A 29 8.90 -24.86 12.73
CA THR A 29 8.53 -24.96 11.31
C THR A 29 8.07 -23.62 10.76
N LEU A 30 7.22 -22.89 11.49
CA LEU A 30 6.80 -21.54 11.10
C LEU A 30 8.00 -20.58 11.06
N GLY A 31 8.93 -20.69 12.01
CA GLY A 31 10.17 -19.90 12.02
C GLY A 31 11.06 -20.20 10.81
N ALA A 32 11.22 -21.48 10.45
CA ALA A 32 11.99 -21.88 9.28
C ALA A 32 11.33 -21.40 7.97
N LEU A 33 10.00 -21.50 7.86
CA LEU A 33 9.24 -20.99 6.71
C LEU A 33 9.34 -19.47 6.60
N ALA A 34 9.22 -18.74 7.72
CA ALA A 34 9.40 -17.30 7.75
C ALA A 34 10.83 -16.93 7.31
N ALA A 35 11.86 -17.62 7.81
CA ALA A 35 13.24 -17.37 7.42
C ALA A 35 13.51 -17.67 5.93
N ALA A 36 12.85 -18.67 5.36
CA ALA A 36 12.90 -18.97 3.93
C ALA A 36 12.20 -17.87 3.10
N GLU A 37 11.04 -17.40 3.55
CA GLU A 37 10.32 -16.29 2.92
C GLU A 37 11.12 -14.98 3.01
N PHE A 38 11.74 -14.64 4.14
CA PHE A 38 12.58 -13.45 4.31
C PHE A 38 13.77 -13.37 3.34
N LYS A 39 14.21 -14.50 2.76
CA LYS A 39 15.27 -14.49 1.75
C LYS A 39 14.76 -14.12 0.36
N THR A 40 13.50 -14.38 0.05
CA THR A 40 12.97 -14.33 -1.33
C THR A 40 11.77 -13.42 -1.50
N PHE A 41 11.04 -13.11 -0.43
CA PHE A 41 9.78 -12.35 -0.37
C PHE A 41 8.77 -12.80 -1.44
N TYR A 42 8.83 -14.06 -1.86
CA TYR A 42 8.17 -14.52 -3.07
C TYR A 42 6.68 -14.77 -2.87
N LEU A 43 6.30 -15.41 -1.76
CA LEU A 43 4.91 -15.73 -1.47
C LEU A 43 4.10 -14.47 -1.17
N GLU A 44 4.66 -13.56 -0.37
CA GLU A 44 4.08 -12.25 -0.08
C GLU A 44 3.88 -11.47 -1.38
N ALA A 45 4.95 -11.27 -2.17
CA ALA A 45 4.88 -10.50 -3.40
C ALA A 45 3.84 -11.09 -4.37
N ARG A 46 3.80 -12.43 -4.50
CA ARG A 46 2.81 -13.11 -5.36
C ARG A 46 1.38 -12.88 -4.88
N TYR A 47 1.14 -12.96 -3.57
CA TYR A 47 -0.18 -12.76 -2.98
C TYR A 47 -0.63 -11.30 -3.13
N LEU A 48 0.21 -10.35 -2.72
CA LEU A 48 -0.06 -8.92 -2.81
C LEU A 48 -0.23 -8.47 -4.25
N ALA A 49 0.59 -8.94 -5.19
CA ALA A 49 0.41 -8.63 -6.61
C ALA A 49 -0.94 -9.15 -7.14
N ARG A 50 -1.36 -10.35 -6.72
CA ARG A 50 -2.68 -10.89 -7.11
C ARG A 50 -3.83 -10.08 -6.51
N PHE A 51 -3.69 -9.62 -5.28
CA PHE A 51 -4.65 -8.75 -4.62
C PHE A 51 -4.71 -7.37 -5.30
N ALA A 52 -3.56 -6.73 -5.51
CA ALA A 52 -3.42 -5.42 -6.15
C ALA A 52 -4.03 -5.39 -7.57
N ARG A 53 -3.94 -6.48 -8.35
CA ARG A 53 -4.62 -6.57 -9.66
C ARG A 53 -6.14 -6.40 -9.60
N LYS A 54 -6.78 -6.64 -8.45
CA LYS A 54 -8.22 -6.40 -8.25
C LYS A 54 -8.52 -4.94 -7.91
N LEU A 55 -7.53 -4.18 -7.45
CA LEU A 55 -7.64 -2.78 -7.11
C LEU A 55 -7.41 -1.96 -8.38
N SER A 56 -8.51 -1.63 -9.07
CA SER A 56 -8.44 -0.96 -10.36
C SER A 56 -9.59 0.03 -10.50
N PHE A 57 -9.51 0.85 -11.55
CA PHE A 57 -10.60 1.73 -11.95
C PHE A 57 -10.74 1.71 -13.47
N SER A 58 -11.93 2.06 -13.95
CA SER A 58 -12.19 2.25 -15.38
C SER A 58 -12.97 3.54 -15.58
N VAL A 59 -12.71 4.25 -16.67
CA VAL A 59 -13.53 5.39 -17.08
C VAL A 59 -14.74 4.85 -17.82
N LYS A 60 -15.94 5.20 -17.38
CA LYS A 60 -17.18 4.85 -18.10
C LYS A 60 -18.00 6.10 -18.42
N PRO A 61 -18.87 6.05 -19.44
CA PRO A 61 -19.71 7.18 -19.81
C PRO A 61 -20.57 7.70 -18.65
N GLY A 62 -20.89 8.99 -18.70
CA GLY A 62 -21.73 9.71 -17.75
C GLY A 62 -21.10 9.98 -16.38
N PRO A 63 -21.80 10.78 -15.56
CA PRO A 63 -21.38 11.09 -14.19
C PRO A 63 -21.34 9.86 -13.30
N ASN A 64 -20.44 9.89 -12.32
CA ASN A 64 -20.28 8.88 -11.30
C ASN A 64 -20.74 9.43 -9.93
N PRO A 65 -21.96 9.10 -9.47
CA PRO A 65 -22.47 9.60 -8.20
C PRO A 65 -21.75 9.04 -6.97
N SER A 66 -20.99 7.94 -7.11
CA SER A 66 -20.21 7.34 -6.03
C SER A 66 -18.73 7.69 -6.08
N LEU A 67 -18.33 8.67 -6.90
CA LEU A 67 -16.95 9.13 -6.95
C LEU A 67 -16.55 9.78 -5.62
N ARG A 68 -15.44 9.31 -5.05
CA ARG A 68 -14.86 9.86 -3.82
C ARG A 68 -13.77 10.86 -4.18
N PHE A 69 -13.83 12.04 -3.57
CA PHE A 69 -12.79 13.06 -3.72
C PHE A 69 -11.93 13.10 -2.46
N PRO A 70 -10.60 13.26 -2.58
CA PRO A 70 -9.74 13.44 -1.42
C PRO A 70 -10.07 14.76 -0.73
N GLN A 71 -9.98 14.79 0.60
CA GLN A 71 -10.23 15.99 1.40
C GLN A 71 -8.95 16.73 1.79
N GLN A 72 -7.83 16.01 1.85
CA GLN A 72 -6.53 16.53 2.26
C GLN A 72 -5.40 15.70 1.63
N GLY A 73 -4.18 16.21 1.73
CA GLY A 73 -2.98 15.56 1.20
C GLY A 73 -2.15 16.56 0.40
N PRO A 74 -0.82 16.62 0.58
CA PRO A 74 0.02 17.56 -0.16
C PRO A 74 -0.03 17.28 -1.67
N TYR A 75 -0.09 16.01 -2.07
CA TYR A 75 -0.26 15.60 -3.46
C TYR A 75 -1.62 16.04 -4.03
N ASP A 76 -2.72 15.74 -3.32
CA ASP A 76 -4.07 16.07 -3.75
C ASP A 76 -4.35 17.58 -3.79
N LYS A 77 -3.78 18.33 -2.84
CA LYS A 77 -3.77 19.81 -2.86
C LYS A 77 -3.02 20.32 -4.08
N ARG A 78 -1.78 19.84 -4.27
CA ARG A 78 -0.87 20.29 -5.32
C ARG A 78 -1.42 20.03 -6.72
N LEU A 79 -2.08 18.90 -6.95
CA LEU A 79 -2.65 18.56 -8.26
C LEU A 79 -4.13 18.96 -8.42
N GLY A 80 -4.71 19.64 -7.41
CA GLY A 80 -6.07 20.15 -7.47
C GLY A 80 -7.18 19.10 -7.31
N TYR A 81 -6.85 17.86 -6.91
CA TYR A 81 -7.84 16.80 -6.72
C TYR A 81 -8.88 17.14 -5.65
N ILE A 82 -8.51 17.93 -4.64
CA ILE A 82 -9.43 18.42 -3.59
C ILE A 82 -10.44 19.43 -4.16
N GLN A 83 -10.06 20.19 -5.19
CA GLN A 83 -10.89 21.25 -5.80
C GLN A 83 -11.81 20.72 -6.92
N LEU A 84 -11.67 19.44 -7.30
CA LEU A 84 -12.49 18.84 -8.35
C LEU A 84 -14.01 18.99 -8.14
N PRO A 85 -14.58 18.82 -6.93
CA PRO A 85 -16.01 19.04 -6.72
C PRO A 85 -16.46 20.45 -7.11
N ASP A 86 -15.67 21.46 -6.76
CA ASP A 86 -15.97 22.86 -7.07
C ASP A 86 -15.86 23.13 -8.56
N PHE A 87 -14.81 22.62 -9.23
CA PHE A 87 -14.67 22.72 -10.68
C PHE A 87 -15.84 22.08 -11.43
N LEU A 88 -16.25 20.87 -11.03
CA LEU A 88 -17.37 20.17 -11.65
C LEU A 88 -18.69 20.92 -11.44
N LYS A 89 -18.89 21.52 -10.26
CA LYS A 89 -20.06 22.34 -9.96
C LYS A 89 -20.08 23.60 -10.82
N SER A 90 -18.97 24.33 -10.92
CA SER A 90 -18.86 25.55 -11.73
C SER A 90 -19.03 25.26 -13.22
N LEU A 91 -18.44 24.19 -13.74
CA LEU A 91 -18.60 23.78 -15.15
C LEU A 91 -20.04 23.37 -15.45
N SER A 92 -20.66 22.57 -14.59
CA SER A 92 -22.07 22.19 -14.74
C SER A 92 -23.00 23.41 -14.75
N ALA A 93 -22.73 24.42 -13.91
CA ALA A 93 -23.50 25.66 -13.88
C ALA A 93 -23.38 26.50 -15.17
N GLN A 94 -22.30 26.30 -15.93
CA GLN A 94 -22.07 26.93 -17.24
C GLN A 94 -22.57 26.05 -18.42
N GLY A 95 -23.30 24.97 -18.13
CA GLY A 95 -23.88 24.09 -19.15
C GLY A 95 -22.97 22.99 -19.69
N TYR A 96 -21.74 22.86 -19.16
CA TYR A 96 -20.87 21.74 -19.52
C TYR A 96 -21.41 20.42 -18.94
N GLN A 97 -21.23 19.33 -19.71
CA GLN A 97 -21.73 18.00 -19.36
C GLN A 97 -20.56 17.07 -19.04
N ILE A 98 -20.74 16.17 -18.08
CA ILE A 98 -19.77 15.12 -17.77
C ILE A 98 -19.98 13.97 -18.76
N GLU A 99 -19.12 13.89 -19.77
CA GLU A 99 -19.17 12.82 -20.78
C GLU A 99 -18.80 11.46 -20.18
N ALA A 100 -17.80 11.41 -19.30
CA ALA A 100 -17.34 10.18 -18.67
C ALA A 100 -16.62 10.46 -17.34
N GLN A 101 -16.69 9.50 -16.42
CA GLN A 101 -15.99 9.55 -15.13
C GLN A 101 -15.43 8.20 -14.70
N ALA A 102 -14.33 8.25 -13.95
CA ALA A 102 -13.68 7.08 -13.36
C ALA A 102 -14.60 6.40 -12.34
N ARG A 103 -14.62 5.07 -12.37
CA ARG A 103 -15.36 4.19 -11.45
C ARG A 103 -14.40 3.14 -10.91
N ALA A 104 -14.24 3.13 -9.59
CA ALA A 104 -13.45 2.14 -8.86
C ALA A 104 -14.06 0.74 -8.96
N SER A 105 -13.22 -0.29 -8.96
CA SER A 105 -13.65 -1.68 -8.81
C SER A 105 -14.25 -1.91 -7.43
N SER A 106 -15.02 -3.00 -7.25
CA SER A 106 -15.54 -3.37 -5.93
C SER A 106 -14.43 -3.55 -4.90
N GLY A 107 -13.33 -4.21 -5.28
CA GLY A 107 -12.17 -4.39 -4.40
C GLY A 107 -11.49 -3.07 -4.02
N LEU A 108 -11.41 -2.09 -4.94
CA LEU A 108 -10.85 -0.79 -4.63
C LEU A 108 -11.78 0.01 -3.68
N ASN A 109 -13.10 -0.09 -3.86
CA ASN A 109 -14.06 0.52 -2.92
C ASN A 109 -13.95 -0.08 -1.52
N GLU A 110 -13.88 -1.40 -1.40
CA GLU A 110 -13.73 -2.10 -0.11
C GLU A 110 -12.43 -1.68 0.61
N VAL A 111 -11.32 -1.58 -0.11
CA VAL A 111 -10.05 -1.08 0.44
C VAL A 111 -10.18 0.36 0.94
N MET A 112 -10.85 1.23 0.18
CA MET A 112 -11.10 2.61 0.63
C MET A 112 -12.07 2.66 1.83
N ASP A 113 -13.02 1.73 1.95
CA ASP A 113 -13.92 1.62 3.10
C ASP A 113 -13.18 1.23 4.39
N TRP A 114 -12.07 0.49 4.28
CA TRP A 114 -11.16 0.24 5.39
C TRP A 114 -10.28 1.45 5.75
N GLY A 115 -10.43 2.57 5.05
CA GLY A 115 -9.63 3.77 5.26
C GLY A 115 -8.25 3.72 4.61
N LEU A 116 -7.98 2.75 3.73
CA LEU A 116 -6.73 2.68 2.99
C LEU A 116 -6.76 3.59 1.76
N TYR A 117 -5.58 4.07 1.37
CA TYR A 117 -5.44 4.92 0.18
C TYR A 117 -5.66 4.13 -1.11
N PRO A 118 -6.38 4.71 -2.09
CA PRO A 118 -6.54 4.09 -3.39
C PRO A 118 -5.20 3.93 -4.11
N THR A 119 -4.98 2.79 -4.72
CA THR A 119 -3.78 2.52 -5.52
C THR A 119 -4.06 2.83 -6.98
N PHE A 120 -3.29 3.75 -7.55
CA PHE A 120 -3.31 4.07 -8.97
C PHE A 120 -1.96 4.65 -9.38
N ARG A 121 -1.73 4.76 -10.69
CA ARG A 121 -0.52 5.41 -11.20
C ARG A 121 -0.63 6.91 -10.95
N GLU A 122 0.11 7.39 -9.96
CA GLU A 122 0.25 8.81 -9.69
C GLU A 122 0.94 9.54 -10.85
N LYS A 123 0.58 10.81 -11.00
CA LYS A 123 1.13 11.72 -11.99
C LYS A 123 2.14 12.63 -11.29
N SER A 124 3.31 12.82 -11.90
CA SER A 124 4.28 13.81 -11.42
C SER A 124 3.87 15.25 -11.77
N GLN A 125 2.97 15.40 -12.74
CA GLN A 125 2.54 16.69 -13.27
C GLN A 125 1.04 16.65 -13.62
N ALA A 126 0.36 17.75 -13.37
CA ALA A 126 -1.00 18.06 -13.80
C ALA A 126 -1.01 19.34 -14.66
N GLY A 127 -2.19 19.82 -15.00
CA GLY A 127 -2.32 21.01 -15.83
C GLY A 127 -3.70 21.13 -16.47
N LEU A 128 -3.89 22.21 -17.22
CA LEU A 128 -5.06 22.45 -18.04
C LEU A 128 -4.62 22.68 -19.48
N LYS A 129 -5.09 21.82 -20.38
CA LYS A 129 -4.94 22.02 -21.83
C LYS A 129 -6.31 22.26 -22.43
N ILE A 130 -6.46 23.36 -23.15
CA ILE A 130 -7.67 23.68 -23.92
C ILE A 130 -7.31 23.51 -25.39
N PHE A 131 -8.15 22.77 -26.10
CA PHE A 131 -8.01 22.56 -27.54
C PHE A 131 -9.19 23.18 -28.26
N SER A 132 -8.93 23.72 -29.45
CA SER A 132 -9.95 24.10 -30.41
C SER A 132 -10.61 22.85 -31.01
N HIS A 133 -11.75 23.03 -31.67
CA HIS A 133 -12.49 21.96 -32.35
C HIS A 133 -11.66 21.19 -33.41
N ASP A 134 -10.64 21.81 -33.98
CA ASP A 134 -9.68 21.23 -34.94
C ASP A 134 -8.47 20.55 -34.26
N GLY A 135 -8.48 20.46 -32.93
CA GLY A 135 -7.41 19.84 -32.14
C GLY A 135 -6.21 20.74 -31.86
N ARG A 136 -6.22 22.01 -32.32
CA ARG A 136 -5.14 22.97 -32.02
C ARG A 136 -5.15 23.35 -30.55
N SER A 137 -4.01 23.30 -29.87
CA SER A 137 -3.90 23.80 -28.48
C SER A 137 -4.10 25.32 -28.44
N LEU A 138 -5.12 25.76 -27.71
CA LEU A 138 -5.44 27.16 -27.43
C LEU A 138 -4.83 27.64 -26.11
N PHE A 139 -4.66 26.72 -25.16
CA PHE A 139 -4.09 26.98 -23.85
C PHE A 139 -3.39 25.72 -23.34
N ASP A 140 -2.25 25.87 -22.69
CA ASP A 140 -1.52 24.79 -22.00
C ASP A 140 -0.88 25.38 -20.75
N ALA A 141 -1.43 25.05 -19.59
CA ALA A 141 -0.84 25.33 -18.28
C ALA A 141 -0.42 24.02 -17.64
N GLN A 142 0.81 23.95 -17.17
CA GLN A 142 1.37 22.76 -16.53
C GLN A 142 1.77 23.07 -15.10
N TYR A 143 1.51 22.14 -14.19
CA TYR A 143 1.87 22.30 -12.79
C TYR A 143 2.21 20.95 -12.13
N PRO A 144 3.35 20.82 -11.43
CA PRO A 144 4.42 21.80 -11.32
C PRO A 144 5.09 22.12 -12.67
N GLU A 145 5.58 23.35 -12.85
CA GLU A 145 6.25 23.76 -14.10
C GLU A 145 7.56 22.99 -14.33
N ARG A 146 8.25 22.63 -13.24
CA ARG A 146 9.52 21.90 -13.28
C ARG A 146 9.31 20.50 -12.72
N VAL A 147 9.46 19.51 -13.60
CA VAL A 147 9.39 18.09 -13.24
C VAL A 147 10.47 17.32 -14.01
N TYR A 148 10.94 16.23 -13.43
CA TYR A 148 11.68 15.22 -14.18
C TYR A 148 10.67 14.36 -14.93
N SER A 149 10.76 14.34 -16.27
CA SER A 149 9.80 13.65 -17.14
C SER A 149 9.82 12.12 -16.99
N ARG A 150 10.93 11.57 -16.53
CA ARG A 150 11.13 10.13 -16.28
C ARG A 150 12.12 9.94 -15.14
N PHE A 151 12.15 8.74 -14.56
CA PHE A 151 13.01 8.45 -13.43
C PHE A 151 14.50 8.61 -13.79
N GLU A 152 14.89 8.22 -15.00
CA GLU A 152 16.28 8.25 -15.48
C GLU A 152 16.81 9.67 -15.73
N SER A 153 15.94 10.69 -15.74
CA SER A 153 16.39 12.09 -15.86
C SER A 153 16.67 12.76 -14.51
N ILE A 154 16.40 12.09 -13.40
CA ILE A 154 16.74 12.58 -12.07
C ILE A 154 18.25 12.41 -11.86
N PRO A 155 18.99 13.49 -11.52
CA PRO A 155 20.42 13.39 -11.22
C PRO A 155 20.70 12.35 -10.12
N PRO A 156 21.69 11.44 -10.29
CA PRO A 156 21.99 10.41 -9.30
C PRO A 156 22.21 10.95 -7.90
N VAL A 157 22.88 12.10 -7.76
CA VAL A 157 23.09 12.77 -6.46
C VAL A 157 21.78 13.05 -5.71
N ILE A 158 20.69 13.36 -6.42
CA ILE A 158 19.38 13.59 -5.79
C ILE A 158 18.77 12.27 -5.33
N ILE A 159 18.85 11.22 -6.17
CA ILE A 159 18.37 9.88 -5.83
C ILE A 159 19.11 9.37 -4.59
N ASP A 160 20.44 9.41 -4.60
CA ASP A 160 21.29 8.91 -3.52
C ASP A 160 21.05 9.68 -2.21
N THR A 161 20.87 11.00 -2.29
CA THR A 161 20.53 11.82 -1.12
C THR A 161 19.17 11.45 -0.53
N LEU A 162 18.13 11.30 -1.37
CA LEU A 162 16.79 10.92 -0.92
C LEU A 162 16.77 9.51 -0.32
N LEU A 163 17.42 8.54 -0.96
CA LEU A 163 17.57 7.20 -0.40
C LEU A 163 18.32 7.23 0.92
N PHE A 164 19.35 8.07 1.05
CA PHE A 164 20.12 8.16 2.29
C PHE A 164 19.30 8.65 3.48
N ILE A 165 18.43 9.66 3.27
CA ILE A 165 17.65 10.31 4.33
C ILE A 165 16.28 9.66 4.58
N GLU A 166 15.61 9.15 3.55
CA GLU A 166 14.27 8.55 3.65
C GLU A 166 14.34 7.03 3.81
N ASN A 167 14.94 6.33 2.84
CA ASN A 167 15.02 4.87 2.84
C ASN A 167 16.14 4.33 1.95
N ARG A 168 17.20 3.80 2.58
CA ARG A 168 18.42 3.32 1.91
C ARG A 168 18.21 2.06 1.10
N GLU A 169 17.16 1.33 1.39
CA GLU A 169 16.94 -0.01 0.88
C GLU A 169 15.85 -0.04 -0.22
N LEU A 170 15.23 1.11 -0.52
CA LEU A 170 14.09 1.22 -1.43
C LEU A 170 14.40 0.72 -2.85
N LEU A 171 15.63 0.94 -3.33
CA LEU A 171 16.10 0.57 -4.67
C LEU A 171 17.19 -0.51 -4.65
N ASP A 172 17.20 -1.35 -3.60
CA ASP A 172 18.19 -2.43 -3.47
C ASP A 172 17.88 -3.61 -4.42
N SER A 173 18.67 -3.71 -5.48
CA SER A 173 18.55 -4.77 -6.49
C SER A 173 18.84 -6.20 -5.97
N ARG A 174 19.42 -6.35 -4.77
CA ARG A 174 19.70 -7.67 -4.17
C ARG A 174 18.41 -8.41 -3.76
N TYR A 175 17.33 -7.67 -3.49
CA TYR A 175 16.06 -8.22 -3.03
C TYR A 175 14.88 -7.72 -3.88
N PRO A 176 14.76 -8.14 -5.16
CA PRO A 176 13.82 -7.56 -6.13
C PRO A 176 12.34 -7.77 -5.79
N ASN A 177 12.01 -8.83 -5.04
CA ASN A 177 10.63 -9.11 -4.63
C ASN A 177 10.29 -8.51 -3.26
N ARG A 178 11.26 -7.91 -2.58
CA ARG A 178 11.02 -7.34 -1.25
C ARG A 178 10.09 -6.16 -1.39
N ASN A 179 9.03 -6.15 -0.60
CA ASN A 179 8.11 -5.03 -0.55
C ASN A 179 8.86 -3.77 -0.06
N PRO A 180 9.08 -2.76 -0.94
CA PRO A 180 9.88 -1.60 -0.59
C PRO A 180 9.17 -0.67 0.40
N ALA A 181 7.85 -0.82 0.57
CA ALA A 181 7.06 -0.02 1.51
C ALA A 181 7.18 -0.50 2.97
N VAL A 182 7.77 -1.68 3.21
CA VAL A 182 7.92 -2.25 4.56
C VAL A 182 9.40 -2.36 4.90
N GLU A 183 9.79 -1.65 5.96
CA GLU A 183 11.12 -1.77 6.57
C GLU A 183 11.08 -2.94 7.57
N TRP A 184 11.35 -4.13 7.06
CA TRP A 184 11.19 -5.38 7.80
C TRP A 184 12.08 -5.49 9.03
N ASP A 185 13.27 -4.90 8.99
CA ASP A 185 14.20 -4.76 10.11
C ASP A 185 13.57 -3.90 11.23
N ARG A 186 13.01 -2.74 10.88
CA ARG A 186 12.36 -1.83 11.83
C ARG A 186 11.06 -2.41 12.35
N LEU A 187 10.29 -3.09 11.51
CA LEU A 187 9.07 -3.78 11.92
C LEU A 187 9.38 -4.91 12.91
N ALA A 188 10.37 -5.77 12.60
CA ALA A 188 10.77 -6.86 13.48
C ALA A 188 11.25 -6.32 14.84
N LYS A 189 12.10 -5.27 14.83
CA LYS A 189 12.55 -4.59 16.04
C LYS A 189 11.37 -4.03 16.85
N ALA A 190 10.44 -3.33 16.20
CA ALA A 190 9.27 -2.75 16.86
C ALA A 190 8.37 -3.82 17.50
N VAL A 191 8.17 -4.96 16.84
CA VAL A 191 7.39 -6.09 17.37
C VAL A 191 8.09 -6.69 18.59
N ILE A 192 9.40 -6.93 18.53
CA ILE A 192 10.19 -7.45 19.65
C ILE A 192 10.15 -6.47 20.83
N ASP A 193 10.44 -5.19 20.58
CA ASP A 193 10.42 -4.14 21.61
C ASP A 193 9.04 -4.04 22.26
N LYS A 194 7.95 -4.14 21.49
CA LYS A 194 6.58 -4.14 22.02
C LYS A 194 6.27 -5.40 22.83
N GLY A 195 6.71 -6.57 22.38
CA GLY A 195 6.54 -7.84 23.08
C GLY A 195 7.26 -7.86 24.44
N ILE A 196 8.48 -7.33 24.50
CA ILE A 196 9.25 -7.18 25.73
C ILE A 196 8.51 -6.24 26.70
N ASN A 197 8.02 -5.10 26.22
CA ASN A 197 7.26 -4.15 27.07
C ASN A 197 5.95 -4.74 27.62
N VAL A 198 5.32 -5.69 26.93
CA VAL A 198 4.10 -6.36 27.43
C VAL A 198 4.43 -7.43 28.48
N LEU A 199 5.60 -8.06 28.39
CA LEU A 199 6.06 -9.11 29.31
C LEU A 199 6.79 -8.56 30.54
N SER A 200 7.29 -7.33 30.47
CA SER A 200 7.87 -6.58 31.59
C SER A 200 7.14 -5.25 31.70
N PRO A 201 5.91 -5.23 32.25
CA PRO A 201 5.33 -3.98 32.70
C PRO A 201 6.19 -3.50 33.86
N GLY A 202 6.74 -2.29 33.75
CA GLY A 202 7.27 -1.59 34.92
C GLY A 202 6.19 -1.39 35.98
#